data_AF-A0A7C7ITE8-F1
#
_entry.id   AF-A0A7C7ITE8-F1
#
_cell.length_a   1.000
_cell.length_b   1.000
_cell.length_c   1.000
_cell.angle_alpha   90.00
_cell.angle_beta   90.00
_cell.angle_gamma   90.00
#
_symmetry.space_group_name_H-M   'P 1'
#
loop_
_entity.id
_entity.type
_entity.pdbx_description
1 polymer ?
#
loop_
_entity_poly.entity_id
_entity_poly.type
_entity_poly.pdbx_seq_one_letter_code
_entity_poly.pdbx_strand_id
1 'polypeptide(L)'
;MAKISTPQVLHRHVSIRRSGKVLRNVLAQSLISNIREGRLKKDDEISADEKNWVRLDQHSQLAIYFPTKTPSSSEDLPPDVEKRLSELSQMLKDLS
;
A
#
# COMPACT_ATOMS: atom_id res chain seq x y z
N MET A 1 22.21 -17.17 -37.47
CA MET A 1 20.98 -17.74 -36.87
C MET A 1 20.57 -16.85 -35.70
N ALA A 2 19.53 -16.02 -35.88
CA ALA A 2 19.04 -15.13 -34.84
C ALA A 2 18.33 -15.95 -33.76
N LYS A 3 18.82 -15.90 -32.52
CA LYS A 3 18.14 -16.47 -31.36
C LYS A 3 16.86 -15.69 -31.15
N ILE A 4 15.73 -16.32 -31.47
CA ILE A 4 14.40 -15.77 -31.25
C ILE A 4 14.23 -15.72 -29.73
N SER A 5 14.39 -14.53 -29.15
CA SER A 5 14.02 -14.26 -27.76
C SER A 5 12.54 -14.60 -27.62
N THR A 6 12.26 -15.73 -26.96
CA THR A 6 10.92 -16.09 -26.56
C THR A 6 10.34 -14.97 -25.70
N PRO A 7 9.12 -14.51 -25.96
CA PRO A 7 8.49 -13.51 -25.11
C PRO A 7 8.26 -14.20 -23.75
N GLN A 8 8.96 -13.74 -22.72
CA GLN A 8 8.84 -14.22 -21.34
C GLN A 8 7.48 -13.77 -20.77
N VAL A 9 6.40 -14.34 -21.30
CA VAL A 9 5.04 -14.05 -20.85
C VAL A 9 4.69 -15.06 -19.76
N LEU A 10 4.97 -14.61 -18.54
CA LEU A 10 3.96 -14.50 -17.48
C LEU A 10 3.21 -15.77 -17.08
N HIS A 11 3.88 -16.74 -16.45
CA HIS A 11 3.18 -17.64 -15.54
C HIS A 11 4.02 -18.05 -14.33
N ARG A 12 3.56 -17.89 -13.09
CA ARG A 12 2.41 -17.16 -12.53
C ARG A 12 2.48 -17.24 -11.01
N HIS A 13 3.63 -17.62 -10.47
CA HIS A 13 3.81 -18.00 -9.08
C HIS A 13 4.92 -17.14 -8.48
N VAL A 14 4.69 -16.70 -7.26
CA VAL A 14 5.61 -15.92 -6.47
C VAL A 14 5.78 -16.61 -5.13
N SER A 15 6.91 -16.36 -4.50
CA SER A 15 7.16 -16.73 -3.12
C SER A 15 6.89 -15.52 -2.22
N ILE A 16 6.24 -15.75 -1.09
CA ILE A 16 5.92 -14.72 -0.10
C ILE A 16 6.64 -15.06 1.18
N ARG A 17 7.31 -14.07 1.78
CA ARG A 17 7.99 -14.21 3.06
C ARG A 17 7.34 -13.32 4.12
N ARG A 18 7.04 -13.92 5.26
CA ARG A 18 6.49 -13.25 6.45
C ARG A 18 7.22 -13.75 7.69
N SER A 19 7.96 -12.87 8.37
CA SER A 19 8.57 -13.13 9.68
C SER A 19 9.35 -14.46 9.75
N GLY A 20 10.11 -14.78 8.68
CA GLY A 20 10.91 -16.00 8.58
C GLY A 20 10.20 -17.23 8.00
N LYS A 21 8.87 -17.19 7.78
CA LYS A 21 8.14 -18.22 7.03
C LYS A 21 8.08 -17.85 5.55
N VAL A 22 8.41 -18.79 4.68
CA VAL A 22 8.34 -18.63 3.22
C VAL A 22 7.23 -19.51 2.67
N LEU A 23 6.21 -18.89 2.09
CA LEU A 23 5.14 -19.53 1.34
C LEU A 23 5.53 -19.52 -0.14
N ARG A 24 5.83 -20.71 -0.69
CA ARG A 24 6.19 -20.88 -2.10
C ARG A 24 4.96 -21.17 -2.94
N ASN A 25 5.09 -21.00 -4.26
CA ASN A 25 4.04 -21.32 -5.24
C ASN A 25 2.72 -20.54 -5.06
N VAL A 26 2.79 -19.28 -4.62
CA VAL A 26 1.59 -18.44 -4.53
C VAL A 26 1.25 -17.89 -5.91
N LEU A 27 0.04 -18.13 -6.39
CA LEU A 27 -0.41 -17.57 -7.66
C LEU A 27 -0.43 -16.04 -7.63
N ALA A 28 0.31 -15.42 -8.55
CA ALA A 28 0.39 -13.97 -8.73
C ALA A 28 -1.00 -13.34 -8.96
N GLN A 29 -1.89 -14.06 -9.64
CA GLN A 29 -3.27 -13.60 -9.84
C GLN A 29 -4.09 -13.58 -8.56
N SER A 30 -3.81 -14.52 -7.65
CA SER A 30 -4.47 -14.60 -6.36
C SER A 30 -3.89 -13.59 -5.37
N LEU A 31 -2.74 -12.96 -5.64
CA LEU A 31 -2.16 -11.94 -4.75
C LEU A 31 -3.17 -10.83 -4.47
N ILE A 32 -3.81 -10.29 -5.51
CA ILE A 32 -4.75 -9.18 -5.38
C ILE A 32 -5.92 -9.58 -4.48
N SER A 33 -6.51 -10.76 -4.71
CA SER A 33 -7.58 -11.28 -3.86
C SER A 33 -7.11 -11.49 -2.42
N ASN A 34 -5.92 -12.07 -2.21
CA ASN A 34 -5.36 -12.27 -0.88
C ASN A 34 -5.04 -10.95 -0.15
N ILE A 35 -4.65 -9.89 -0.87
CA ILE A 35 -4.46 -8.55 -0.31
C ILE A 35 -5.81 -7.96 0.09
N ARG A 36 -6.82 -8.04 -0.79
CA ARG A 36 -8.18 -7.55 -0.51
C ARG A 36 -8.86 -8.29 0.64
N GLU A 37 -8.63 -9.60 0.76
CA GLU A 37 -9.09 -10.43 1.88
C GLU A 37 -8.28 -10.19 3.17
N GLY A 38 -7.22 -9.38 3.13
CA GLY A 38 -6.36 -9.10 4.29
C GLY A 38 -5.46 -10.27 4.71
N ARG A 39 -5.37 -11.33 3.90
CA ARG A 39 -4.45 -12.45 4.12
C ARG A 39 -3.01 -12.04 3.93
N LEU A 40 -2.74 -11.15 2.99
CA LEU A 40 -1.44 -10.52 2.75
C LEU A 40 -1.39 -9.11 3.31
N LYS A 41 -0.29 -8.79 3.97
CA LYS A 41 -0.03 -7.52 4.63
C LYS A 41 1.00 -6.73 3.85
N LYS A 42 0.94 -5.40 3.95
CA LYS A 42 1.89 -4.48 3.34
C LYS A 42 3.36 -4.79 3.67
N ASP A 43 3.61 -5.30 4.87
CA ASP A 43 4.95 -5.62 5.38
C ASP A 43 5.45 -7.00 4.92
N ASP A 44 4.62 -7.78 4.21
CA ASP A 44 5.06 -9.05 3.64
C ASP A 44 5.97 -8.80 2.44
N GLU A 45 6.92 -9.70 2.24
CA GLU A 45 7.85 -9.63 1.12
C GLU A 45 7.43 -10.61 0.02
N ILE A 46 7.57 -10.18 -1.23
CA ILE A 46 7.30 -10.95 -2.43
C ILE A 46 8.60 -11.13 -3.22
N SER A 47 8.79 -12.33 -3.78
CA SER A 47 9.88 -12.64 -4.68
C SER A 47 9.41 -13.55 -5.80
N ALA A 48 9.76 -13.24 -7.04
CA ALA A 48 9.56 -14.17 -8.16
C ALA A 48 10.68 -15.21 -8.25
N ASP A 49 11.90 -14.87 -7.82
CA ASP A 49 13.11 -15.68 -8.00
C ASP A 49 13.65 -16.29 -6.69
N GLU A 50 12.98 -16.07 -5.56
CA GLU A 50 13.41 -16.38 -4.19
C GLU A 50 14.74 -15.73 -3.74
N LYS A 51 15.37 -14.95 -4.62
CA LYS A 51 16.61 -14.20 -4.38
C LYS A 51 16.35 -12.74 -4.06
N ASN A 52 15.43 -12.11 -4.81
CA ASN A 52 15.10 -10.70 -4.69
C ASN A 52 13.78 -10.55 -3.95
N TRP A 53 13.84 -10.20 -2.67
CA TRP A 53 12.67 -9.98 -1.83
C TRP A 53 12.32 -8.50 -1.81
N VAL A 54 11.09 -8.17 -2.17
CA VAL A 54 10.58 -6.79 -2.21
C VAL A 54 9.33 -6.72 -1.35
N ARG A 55 9.14 -5.67 -0.57
CA ARG A 55 7.91 -5.52 0.21
C ARG A 55 6.71 -5.30 -0.71
N LEU A 56 5.56 -5.85 -0.33
CA LEU A 56 4.32 -5.75 -1.11
C LEU A 56 3.85 -4.29 -1.29
N ASP A 57 4.11 -3.42 -0.31
CA ASP A 57 3.83 -1.98 -0.39
C ASP A 57 4.79 -1.18 -1.28
N GLN A 58 6.00 -1.68 -1.51
CA GLN A 58 7.00 -1.06 -2.40
C GLN A 58 6.92 -1.59 -3.83
N HIS A 59 6.17 -2.67 -4.04
CA HIS A 59 6.03 -3.28 -5.35
C HIS A 59 5.15 -2.41 -6.26
N SER A 60 5.69 -1.98 -7.40
CA SER A 60 5.07 -1.01 -8.32
C SER A 60 3.62 -1.34 -8.72
N GLN A 61 3.28 -2.62 -8.85
CA GLN A 61 1.93 -3.06 -9.21
C GLN A 61 1.01 -3.35 -8.01
N LEU A 62 1.57 -3.71 -6.85
CA LEU A 62 0.77 -4.19 -5.71
C LEU A 62 0.54 -3.09 -4.67
N ALA A 63 1.43 -2.09 -4.63
CA ALA A 63 1.33 -0.91 -3.77
C ALA A 63 -0.04 -0.24 -3.85
N ILE A 64 -0.65 -0.19 -5.04
CA ILE A 64 -1.96 0.43 -5.30
C ILE A 64 -3.08 -0.23 -4.47
N TYR A 65 -2.95 -1.51 -4.15
CA TYR A 65 -3.95 -2.26 -3.36
C TYR A 65 -3.75 -2.12 -1.85
N PHE A 66 -2.62 -1.57 -1.42
CA PHE A 66 -2.42 -1.18 -0.04
C PHE A 66 -2.75 0.29 0.05
N PRO A 67 -3.95 0.66 0.54
CA PRO A 67 -4.22 2.05 0.82
C PRO A 67 -3.15 2.51 1.80
N THR A 68 -2.21 3.32 1.30
CA THR A 68 -1.52 4.25 2.15
C THR A 68 -2.65 5.06 2.73
N LYS A 69 -3.00 4.81 4.00
CA LYS A 69 -3.27 5.93 4.87
C LYS A 69 -2.02 6.78 4.71
N THR A 70 -2.02 7.67 3.72
CA THR A 70 -1.37 8.94 3.89
C THR A 70 -1.77 9.32 5.32
N PRO A 71 -0.84 9.60 6.22
CA PRO A 71 -1.24 10.51 7.27
C PRO A 71 -1.86 11.66 6.48
N SER A 72 -3.17 11.81 6.58
CA SER A 72 -3.84 13.06 6.25
C SER A 72 -2.93 14.09 6.87
N SER A 73 -2.13 14.75 6.02
CA SER A 73 -1.04 15.58 6.48
C SER A 73 -1.69 16.53 7.44
N SER A 74 -1.32 16.38 8.69
CA SER A 74 -1.68 17.30 9.73
C SER A 74 -1.18 18.64 9.22
N GLU A 75 -2.08 19.62 9.21
CA GLU A 75 -1.74 21.04 9.26
C GLU A 75 -1.20 21.66 7.97
N ASP A 76 -2.11 21.94 7.05
CA ASP A 76 -2.24 23.30 6.54
C ASP A 76 -3.69 23.74 6.80
N LEU A 77 -4.03 23.90 8.08
CA LEU A 77 -5.24 24.65 8.41
C LEU A 77 -4.98 26.08 7.94
N PRO A 78 -5.86 26.68 7.11
CA PRO A 78 -5.68 28.08 6.77
C PRO A 78 -5.63 28.88 8.09
N PRO A 79 -4.69 29.84 8.23
CA PRO A 79 -4.52 30.61 9.47
C PRO A 79 -5.80 31.35 9.91
N ASP A 80 -6.79 31.42 9.02
CA ASP A 80 -8.09 32.00 9.22
C ASP A 80 -9.06 31.11 10.03
N VAL A 81 -8.81 29.81 10.20
CA VAL A 81 -9.71 28.91 10.95
C VAL A 81 -9.73 29.23 12.44
N GLU A 82 -8.57 29.51 13.03
CA GLU A 82 -8.47 29.84 14.46
C GLU A 82 -9.14 31.18 14.78
N LYS A 83 -9.02 32.15 13.87
CA LYS A 83 -9.71 33.43 13.97
C LYS A 83 -11.23 33.25 13.91
N ARG A 84 -11.73 32.48 12.95
CA ARG A 84 -13.17 32.17 12.81
C ARG A 84 -13.73 31.45 14.03
N LEU A 85 -12.99 30.49 14.58
CA LEU A 85 -13.39 29.78 15.80
C LEU A 85 -13.42 30.70 17.02
N SER A 86 -12.48 31.64 17.12
CA SER A 86 -12.44 32.63 18.18
C SER A 86 -13.60 33.62 18.10
N GLU A 87 -13.92 34.11 16.90
CA GLU A 87 -15.08 34.99 16.66
C GLU A 87 -16.40 34.29 17.02
N LEU A 88 -16.58 33.03 16.60
CA LEU A 88 -17.76 32.24 16.96
C LEU A 88 -17.87 31.98 18.47
N SER A 89 -16.74 31.71 19.14
CA SER A 89 -16.72 31.53 20.59
C SER A 89 -17.14 32.81 21.32
N GLN A 90 -16.73 33.99 20.82
CA GLN A 90 -17.11 35.27 21.40
C GLN A 90 -18.62 35.53 21.23
N MET A 91 -19.17 35.30 20.03
CA MET A 91 -20.61 35.46 19.79
C MET A 91 -21.47 34.54 20.66
N LEU A 92 -21.02 33.31 20.91
CA LEU A 92 -21.71 32.38 21.80
C LEU A 92 -21.69 32.83 23.27
N LYS A 93 -20.61 33.50 23.71
CA LYS A 93 -20.53 34.06 25.06
C LYS A 93 -21.43 35.27 25.24
N ASP A 94 -21.58 36.09 24.20
CA ASP A 94 -22.42 37.30 24.24
C ASP A 94 -23.93 36.98 24.26
N LEU A 95 -24.32 35.73 23.94
CA LEU A 95 -25.70 35.23 23.96
C LEU A 95 -26.07 34.48 25.26
N SER A 96 -25.11 34.27 26.17
CA SER A 96 -25.31 33.61 27.47
C SER A 96 -25.39 34.63 28.61
#